data_AF-A0A7L2VGJ8-F1
#
_entry.id   AF-A0A7L2VGJ8-F1
#
_cell.length_a   1.000
_cell.length_b   1.000
_cell.length_c   1.000
_cell.angle_alpha   90.00
_cell.angle_beta   90.00
_cell.angle_gamma   90.00
#
_symmetry.space_group_name_H-M   'P 1'
#
loop_
_entity.id
_entity.type
_entity.pdbx_description
1 polymer ?
#
loop_
_entity_poly.entity_id
_entity_poly.type
_entity_poly.pdbx_seq_one_letter_code
_entity_poly.pdbx_strand_id
1 'polypeptide(L)'
;RRPKDVPRHVWARERRRSAGTGLAGPNTVYVQVVAAGSRDAGAAVYVFSEFNRYLFNCGEGTQRAMQEHKLKISHLDSIFLSRVAWANVGGLPGMILTLKAMGLQRCLFLGPPKLQNYLKAIRLFPGPLKRMDLAVQLHTEPQYKDETMTVHQIPLMGKPLGADSTVPQSPGASSQGGSSPKRDAGPGSPRAAQQSSEEGEGKGSPKKTGDEQKCASRQPDLVMAFLCKIHPKKGKFLAAKAQEMGLPVGTPAILPIITALKNGESVTFEGRELLPEELCTPPDPGPVFLVLECPHEGFVDAVCENETFQRYQEGHPENQVALVIHMTPESVLRDSRYQQWLERFGPGTQHLVLNENSSAVHNPRSYKIQTQLNLIHPEIFPLLTTYQSKEEAAVCRVPLVRGECLLKYHFRPQQEWQRDAVTVCDPDAFVSEALELPDFQTRVQECKESLAALPG
;
A
#
# COMPACT_ATOMS: atom_id res chain seq x y z
N ARG A 1 22.19 -25.62 6.63
CA ARG A 1 21.74 -25.12 7.96
C ARG A 1 21.40 -23.63 7.83
N ARG A 2 20.42 -23.09 8.59
CA ARG A 2 20.04 -21.67 8.53
C ARG A 2 21.08 -20.79 9.25
N PRO A 3 21.57 -19.68 8.66
CA PRO A 3 22.39 -18.70 9.37
C PRO A 3 21.59 -18.01 10.49
N LYS A 4 22.22 -17.76 11.65
CA LYS A 4 21.54 -17.17 12.83
C LYS A 4 20.93 -15.78 12.56
N ASP A 5 21.54 -15.01 11.66
CA ASP A 5 21.19 -13.61 11.41
C ASP A 5 20.17 -13.40 10.27
N VAL A 6 19.79 -14.46 9.55
CA VAL A 6 18.83 -14.36 8.44
C VAL A 6 17.44 -14.72 8.94
N PRO A 7 16.42 -13.84 8.83
CA PRO A 7 15.05 -14.14 9.20
C PRO A 7 14.54 -15.41 8.49
N ARG A 8 13.73 -16.22 9.19
CA ARG A 8 13.28 -17.54 8.70
C ARG A 8 12.60 -17.46 7.34
N HIS A 9 11.86 -16.39 7.08
CA HIS A 9 11.14 -16.19 5.82
C HIS A 9 12.11 -15.87 4.67
N VAL A 10 13.15 -15.06 4.89
CA VAL A 10 14.19 -14.75 3.89
C VAL A 10 14.96 -16.03 3.52
N TRP A 11 15.36 -16.81 4.52
CA TRP A 11 16.05 -18.08 4.31
C TRP A 11 15.17 -19.10 3.57
N ALA A 12 13.88 -19.18 3.90
CA ALA A 12 12.93 -20.04 3.20
C ALA A 12 12.76 -19.63 1.72
N ARG A 13 12.69 -18.32 1.45
CA ARG A 13 12.66 -17.77 0.09
C ARG A 13 13.91 -18.10 -0.71
N GLU A 14 15.10 -17.87 -0.15
CA GLU A 14 16.36 -18.20 -0.84
C GLU A 14 16.45 -19.69 -1.18
N ARG A 15 16.07 -20.57 -0.24
CA ARG A 15 16.01 -22.01 -0.52
C ARG A 15 15.03 -22.38 -1.64
N ARG A 16 13.88 -21.70 -1.75
CA ARG A 16 12.92 -21.96 -2.82
C ARG A 16 13.44 -21.48 -4.18
N ARG A 17 14.05 -20.30 -4.22
CA ARG A 17 14.73 -19.80 -5.44
C ARG A 17 15.83 -20.74 -5.91
N SER A 18 16.62 -21.30 -4.99
CA SER A 18 17.68 -22.27 -5.34
C SER A 18 17.17 -23.67 -5.68
N ALA A 19 15.95 -24.04 -5.27
CA ALA A 19 15.41 -25.38 -5.47
C ALA A 19 14.88 -25.64 -6.89
N GLY A 20 14.73 -24.62 -7.74
CA GLY A 20 14.35 -24.77 -9.15
C GLY A 20 13.02 -25.47 -9.42
N THR A 21 12.24 -25.81 -8.39
CA THR A 21 10.94 -26.47 -8.53
C THR A 21 9.98 -25.50 -9.19
N GLY A 22 9.49 -25.85 -10.39
CA GLY A 22 8.56 -25.05 -11.17
C GLY A 22 7.49 -24.42 -10.27
N LEU A 23 7.38 -23.09 -10.36
CA LEU A 23 6.59 -22.25 -9.45
C LEU A 23 5.14 -22.75 -9.37
N ALA A 24 4.84 -23.55 -8.35
CA ALA A 24 3.47 -23.77 -7.94
C ALA A 24 2.97 -22.44 -7.37
N GLY A 25 2.02 -21.79 -8.06
CA GLY A 25 1.47 -20.52 -7.62
C GLY A 25 0.95 -20.55 -6.17
N PRO A 26 0.86 -19.39 -5.52
CA PRO A 26 0.51 -19.26 -4.10
C PRO A 26 -0.90 -19.80 -3.79
N ASN A 27 -1.07 -20.50 -2.67
CA ASN A 27 -2.36 -21.07 -2.27
C ASN A 27 -3.35 -20.02 -1.75
N THR A 28 -2.85 -18.99 -1.08
CA THR A 28 -3.66 -17.92 -0.52
C THR A 28 -3.11 -16.61 -1.03
N VAL A 29 -3.98 -15.82 -1.67
CA VAL A 29 -3.68 -14.45 -2.07
C VAL A 29 -4.90 -13.59 -1.83
N TYR A 30 -4.73 -12.46 -1.15
CA TYR A 30 -5.79 -11.47 -0.95
C TYR A 30 -5.21 -10.06 -0.91
N VAL A 31 -6.01 -9.09 -1.33
CA VAL A 31 -5.77 -7.66 -1.09
C VAL A 31 -6.48 -7.27 0.19
N GLN A 32 -5.85 -6.41 0.99
CA GLN A 32 -6.47 -5.77 2.15
C GLN A 32 -6.29 -4.25 2.05
N VAL A 33 -7.36 -3.50 2.30
CA VAL A 33 -7.30 -2.04 2.36
C VAL A 33 -6.66 -1.61 3.68
N VAL A 34 -5.55 -0.87 3.60
CA VAL A 34 -4.89 -0.29 4.78
C VAL A 34 -5.43 1.11 5.02
N ALA A 35 -5.52 1.90 3.95
CA ALA A 35 -6.01 3.25 4.00
C ALA A 35 -6.92 3.51 2.78
N ALA A 36 -8.08 4.10 3.05
CA ALA A 36 -9.23 4.07 2.15
C ALA A 36 -9.23 5.25 1.16
N GLY A 37 -8.26 6.16 1.23
CA GLY A 37 -8.25 7.39 0.43
C GLY A 37 -9.14 8.50 1.00
N SER A 38 -9.53 8.41 2.28
CA SER A 38 -10.23 9.50 2.96
C SER A 38 -9.31 10.70 3.18
N ARG A 39 -9.88 11.84 3.57
CA ARG A 39 -9.10 13.06 3.84
C ARG A 39 -7.98 12.84 4.88
N ASP A 40 -8.22 11.97 5.86
CA ASP A 40 -7.31 11.73 6.98
C ASP A 40 -6.24 10.66 6.68
N ALA A 41 -6.45 9.86 5.63
CA ALA A 41 -5.54 8.78 5.26
C ALA A 41 -5.56 8.56 3.74
N GLY A 42 -4.38 8.69 3.11
CA GLY A 42 -4.22 8.46 1.66
C GLY A 42 -4.64 7.06 1.21
N ALA A 43 -4.75 6.82 -0.10
CA ALA A 43 -5.12 5.50 -0.60
C ALA A 43 -3.92 4.53 -0.52
N ALA A 44 -4.08 3.41 0.19
CA ALA A 44 -3.06 2.36 0.28
C ALA A 44 -3.67 0.98 0.46
N VAL A 45 -3.14 0.00 -0.28
CA VAL A 45 -3.55 -1.41 -0.19
C VAL A 45 -2.36 -2.32 0.07
N TYR A 46 -2.60 -3.37 0.85
CA TYR A 46 -1.59 -4.34 1.24
C TYR A 46 -2.00 -5.73 0.74
N VAL A 47 -1.16 -6.32 -0.11
CA VAL A 47 -1.40 -7.61 -0.74
C VAL A 47 -0.64 -8.69 0.01
N PHE A 48 -1.39 -9.71 0.41
CA PHE A 48 -0.90 -10.85 1.16
C PHE A 48 -0.87 -12.08 0.27
N SER A 49 0.27 -12.78 0.26
CA SER A 49 0.46 -14.09 -0.36
C SER A 49 0.93 -15.13 0.69
N GLU A 50 1.12 -16.38 0.32
CA GLU A 50 1.88 -17.32 1.16
C GLU A 50 3.37 -16.94 1.23
N PHE A 51 3.91 -16.36 0.15
CA PHE A 51 5.35 -16.19 -0.04
C PHE A 51 5.85 -14.77 0.20
N ASN A 52 5.03 -13.78 -0.14
CA ASN A 52 5.46 -12.39 -0.22
C ASN A 52 4.39 -11.41 0.26
N ARG A 53 4.80 -10.21 0.63
CA ARG A 53 3.89 -9.10 0.96
C ARG A 53 4.23 -7.86 0.14
N TYR A 54 3.19 -7.16 -0.30
CA TYR A 54 3.32 -6.02 -1.20
C TYR A 54 2.47 -4.86 -0.72
N LEU A 55 3.05 -3.67 -0.64
CA LEU A 55 2.32 -2.46 -0.30
C LEU A 55 2.21 -1.57 -1.55
N PHE A 56 1.00 -1.20 -1.93
CA PHE A 56 0.75 -0.23 -2.99
C PHE A 56 0.39 1.10 -2.34
N ASN A 57 1.20 2.12 -2.62
CA ASN A 57 1.24 3.43 -1.98
C ASN A 57 1.51 3.40 -0.47
N CYS A 58 2.16 4.46 0.02
CA CYS A 58 2.51 4.62 1.41
C CYS A 58 2.38 6.09 1.81
N GLY A 59 1.13 6.56 1.86
CA GLY A 59 0.79 7.89 2.33
C GLY A 59 1.09 8.11 3.81
N GLU A 60 0.94 9.35 4.25
CA GLU A 60 1.06 9.71 5.65
C GLU A 60 0.12 8.85 6.53
N GLY A 61 0.57 8.50 7.74
CA GLY A 61 -0.21 7.66 8.65
C GLY A 61 -0.29 6.17 8.31
N THR A 62 0.12 5.72 7.11
CA THR A 62 0.05 4.29 6.70
C THR A 62 0.75 3.37 7.70
N GLN A 63 1.95 3.74 8.17
CA GLN A 63 2.68 2.97 9.19
C GLN A 63 1.89 2.85 10.49
N ARG A 64 1.25 3.94 10.95
CA ARG A 64 0.44 3.96 12.17
C ARG A 64 -0.80 3.08 12.01
N ALA A 65 -1.52 3.19 10.89
CA ALA A 65 -2.67 2.35 10.58
C ALA A 65 -2.30 0.85 10.57
N MET A 66 -1.16 0.49 9.96
CA MET A 66 -0.67 -0.88 9.99
C MET A 66 -0.36 -1.37 11.41
N GLN A 67 0.21 -0.54 12.27
CA GLN A 67 0.51 -0.88 13.67
C GLN A 67 -0.76 -1.01 14.52
N GLU A 68 -1.71 -0.08 14.37
CA GLU A 68 -3.01 -0.07 15.06
C GLU A 68 -3.73 -1.42 14.90
N HIS A 69 -3.78 -1.89 13.65
CA HIS A 69 -4.45 -3.13 13.25
C HIS A 69 -3.55 -4.37 13.27
N LYS A 70 -2.34 -4.26 13.84
CA LYS A 70 -1.38 -5.36 13.98
C LYS A 70 -1.03 -6.05 12.64
N LEU A 71 -1.06 -5.30 11.54
CA LEU A 71 -0.65 -5.79 10.22
C LEU A 71 0.86 -6.03 10.23
N LYS A 72 1.27 -7.25 9.89
CA LYS A 72 2.69 -7.65 9.95
C LYS A 72 3.48 -6.99 8.83
N ILE A 73 4.31 -6.01 9.20
CA ILE A 73 5.26 -5.32 8.32
C ILE A 73 6.57 -6.13 8.13
N SER A 74 6.86 -7.08 9.02
CA SER A 74 8.11 -7.86 9.04
C SER A 74 8.36 -8.71 7.79
N HIS A 75 7.36 -8.90 6.94
CA HIS A 75 7.43 -9.69 5.71
C HIS A 75 7.25 -8.81 4.46
N LEU A 76 7.27 -7.47 4.61
CA LEU A 76 7.11 -6.54 3.50
C LEU A 76 8.31 -6.61 2.56
N ASP A 77 8.05 -7.03 1.32
CA ASP A 77 9.11 -7.27 0.34
C ASP A 77 9.25 -6.14 -0.66
N SER A 78 8.11 -5.68 -1.18
CA SER A 78 8.07 -4.68 -2.23
C SER A 78 7.03 -3.61 -1.93
N ILE A 79 7.40 -2.37 -2.18
CA ILE A 79 6.53 -1.20 -2.12
C ILE A 79 6.41 -0.63 -3.53
N PHE A 80 5.19 -0.61 -4.04
CA PHE A 80 4.83 -0.06 -5.36
C PHE A 80 4.22 1.32 -5.15
N LEU A 81 4.71 2.31 -5.88
CA LEU A 81 4.28 3.70 -5.76
C LEU A 81 3.78 4.20 -7.11
N SER A 82 2.51 4.60 -7.16
CA SER A 82 1.89 5.07 -8.40
C SER A 82 2.36 6.48 -8.79
N ARG A 83 2.53 7.40 -7.84
CA ARG A 83 3.04 8.76 -8.08
C ARG A 83 4.01 9.21 -6.98
N VAL A 84 4.95 10.10 -7.32
CA VAL A 84 5.74 10.84 -6.31
C VAL A 84 4.97 12.08 -5.86
N ALA A 85 3.87 11.88 -5.14
CA ALA A 85 3.13 12.94 -4.48
C ALA A 85 2.99 12.65 -2.99
N TRP A 86 2.84 13.70 -2.18
CA TRP A 86 2.84 13.57 -0.71
C TRP A 86 1.81 12.54 -0.21
N ALA A 87 0.62 12.51 -0.82
CA ALA A 87 -0.43 11.53 -0.51
C ALA A 87 0.01 10.06 -0.69
N ASN A 88 1.00 9.79 -1.54
CA ASN A 88 1.47 8.44 -1.89
C ASN A 88 2.80 8.09 -1.22
N VAL A 89 3.65 9.08 -0.92
CA VAL A 89 5.02 8.86 -0.42
C VAL A 89 5.29 9.40 0.99
N GLY A 90 4.40 10.23 1.55
CA GLY A 90 4.63 10.94 2.81
C GLY A 90 4.90 10.02 4.02
N GLY A 91 4.41 8.77 3.99
CA GLY A 91 4.66 7.78 5.04
C GLY A 91 5.95 6.99 4.88
N LEU A 92 6.65 7.11 3.73
CA LEU A 92 7.85 6.32 3.45
C LEU A 92 9.00 6.52 4.44
N PRO A 93 9.33 7.75 4.91
CA PRO A 93 10.39 7.93 5.88
C PRO A 93 10.15 7.13 7.18
N GLY A 94 8.93 7.21 7.73
CA GLY A 94 8.53 6.46 8.94
C GLY A 94 8.47 4.94 8.69
N MET A 95 7.98 4.54 7.52
CA MET A 95 7.98 3.13 7.12
C MET A 95 9.41 2.58 7.03
N ILE A 96 10.33 3.26 6.35
CA ILE A 96 11.74 2.82 6.20
C ILE A 96 12.43 2.74 7.56
N LEU A 97 12.20 3.70 8.45
CA LEU A 97 12.71 3.65 9.83
C LEU A 97 12.20 2.41 10.57
N THR A 98 10.91 2.10 10.43
CA THR A 98 10.29 0.91 11.02
C THR A 98 10.88 -0.38 10.44
N LEU A 99 11.01 -0.47 9.11
CA LEU A 99 11.58 -1.63 8.42
C LEU A 99 13.04 -1.87 8.85
N LYS A 100 13.83 -0.79 8.99
CA LYS A 100 15.20 -0.82 9.49
C LYS A 100 15.25 -1.33 10.93
N ALA A 101 14.39 -0.82 11.81
CA ALA A 101 14.31 -1.24 13.21
C ALA A 101 13.92 -2.73 13.36
N MET A 102 13.09 -3.24 12.45
CA MET A 102 12.72 -4.66 12.40
C MET A 102 13.82 -5.57 11.83
N GLY A 103 14.92 -5.02 11.30
CA GLY A 103 16.04 -5.80 10.77
C GLY A 103 15.79 -6.43 9.39
N LEU A 104 14.84 -5.88 8.61
CA LEU A 104 14.63 -6.31 7.22
C LEU A 104 15.87 -5.98 6.38
N GLN A 105 16.41 -7.00 5.72
CA GLN A 105 17.67 -6.89 4.98
C GLN A 105 17.50 -6.22 3.61
N ARG A 106 16.31 -6.34 3.00
CA ARG A 106 16.03 -5.82 1.66
C ARG A 106 14.55 -5.49 1.50
N CYS A 107 14.26 -4.33 0.94
CA CYS A 107 12.92 -3.94 0.49
C CYS A 107 13.04 -3.28 -0.88
N LEU A 108 12.26 -3.76 -1.84
CA LEU A 108 12.26 -3.28 -3.22
C LEU A 108 11.25 -2.15 -3.41
N PHE A 109 11.68 -1.05 -3.99
CA PHE A 109 10.81 0.07 -4.34
C PHE A 109 10.62 0.11 -5.85
N LEU A 110 9.36 0.12 -6.28
CA LEU A 110 8.97 0.26 -7.68
C LEU A 110 8.10 1.50 -7.84
N GLY A 111 8.30 2.23 -8.92
CA GLY A 111 7.53 3.45 -9.18
C GLY A 111 8.18 4.36 -10.22
N PRO A 112 7.67 5.59 -10.34
CA PRO A 112 8.13 6.54 -11.35
C PRO A 112 9.60 6.95 -11.16
N PRO A 113 10.31 7.41 -12.22
CA PRO A 113 11.75 7.73 -12.15
C PRO A 113 12.15 8.73 -11.05
N LYS A 114 11.25 9.69 -10.74
CA LYS A 114 11.46 10.68 -9.67
C LYS A 114 11.60 10.05 -8.28
N LEU A 115 11.15 8.81 -8.09
CA LEU A 115 11.21 8.09 -6.82
C LEU A 115 12.65 7.90 -6.33
N GLN A 116 13.59 7.66 -7.24
CA GLN A 116 14.99 7.47 -6.86
C GLN A 116 15.57 8.74 -6.21
N ASN A 117 15.21 9.91 -6.74
CA ASN A 117 15.64 11.20 -6.20
C ASN A 117 14.98 11.47 -4.85
N TYR A 118 13.69 11.16 -4.72
CA TYR A 118 12.98 11.25 -3.45
C TYR A 118 13.63 10.36 -2.37
N LEU A 119 13.90 9.09 -2.67
CA LEU A 119 14.56 8.15 -1.76
C LEU A 119 15.96 8.62 -1.38
N LYS A 120 16.73 9.19 -2.31
CA LYS A 120 18.04 9.80 -2.01
C LYS A 120 17.90 10.98 -1.04
N ALA A 121 16.89 11.84 -1.22
CA ALA A 121 16.66 12.98 -0.34
C ALA A 121 16.27 12.54 1.08
N ILE A 122 15.35 11.57 1.21
CA ILE A 122 14.89 11.14 2.54
C ILE A 122 15.89 10.24 3.28
N ARG A 123 16.93 9.71 2.61
CA ARG A 123 18.00 8.93 3.24
C ARG A 123 18.78 9.71 4.30
N LEU A 124 18.71 11.04 4.30
CA LEU A 124 19.32 11.90 5.32
C LEU A 124 18.68 11.71 6.71
N PHE A 125 17.38 11.41 6.78
CA PHE A 125 16.65 11.28 8.04
C PHE A 125 16.95 9.99 8.84
N PRO A 126 16.97 8.79 8.24
CA PRO A 126 17.22 7.54 8.96
C PRO A 126 18.71 7.25 9.25
N GLY A 127 19.61 8.14 8.86
CA GLY A 127 21.06 7.93 8.97
C GLY A 127 21.57 6.76 8.12
N PRO A 128 22.80 6.25 8.37
CA PRO A 128 23.40 5.20 7.54
C PRO A 128 22.54 3.93 7.51
N LEU A 129 22.13 3.50 6.32
CA LEU A 129 21.37 2.27 6.06
C LEU A 129 22.29 1.05 5.89
N LYS A 130 23.33 0.92 6.73
CA LYS A 130 24.41 -0.09 6.60
C LYS A 130 23.96 -1.57 6.58
N ARG A 131 22.65 -1.87 6.68
CA ARG A 131 22.08 -3.23 6.70
C ARG A 131 20.77 -3.40 5.90
N MET A 132 20.33 -2.37 5.17
CA MET A 132 19.10 -2.46 4.40
C MET A 132 19.37 -2.03 2.96
N ASP A 133 19.29 -2.98 2.03
CA ASP A 133 19.39 -2.67 0.61
C ASP A 133 18.05 -2.13 0.11
N LEU A 134 17.99 -0.81 -0.08
CA LEU A 134 16.89 -0.14 -0.75
C LEU A 134 17.16 -0.22 -2.26
N ALA A 135 16.73 -1.31 -2.88
CA ALA A 135 16.77 -1.46 -4.32
C ALA A 135 15.62 -0.65 -4.93
N VAL A 136 15.92 0.15 -5.95
CA VAL A 136 14.91 0.84 -6.75
C VAL A 136 14.92 0.23 -8.13
N GLN A 137 13.83 -0.41 -8.53
CA GLN A 137 13.66 -0.85 -9.91
C GLN A 137 12.99 0.29 -10.67
N LEU A 138 13.72 0.85 -11.64
CA LEU A 138 13.18 1.92 -12.47
C LEU A 138 12.11 1.38 -13.42
N HIS A 139 11.17 2.25 -13.79
CA HIS A 139 10.12 1.99 -14.78
C HIS A 139 10.65 1.41 -16.13
N THR A 140 11.92 1.65 -16.47
CA THR A 140 12.56 1.09 -17.68
C THR A 140 12.59 -0.44 -17.72
N GLU A 141 12.40 -1.10 -16.57
CA GLU A 141 12.14 -2.54 -16.52
C GLU A 141 10.63 -2.76 -16.46
N PRO A 142 9.99 -3.15 -17.59
CA PRO A 142 8.53 -3.14 -17.71
C PRO A 142 7.85 -4.19 -16.82
N GLN A 143 8.61 -5.19 -16.36
CA GLN A 143 8.09 -6.34 -15.64
C GLN A 143 8.93 -6.64 -14.39
N TYR A 144 8.23 -6.79 -13.27
CA TYR A 144 8.76 -7.37 -12.03
C TYR A 144 8.16 -8.75 -11.82
N LYS A 145 8.97 -9.75 -11.48
CA LYS A 145 8.51 -11.13 -11.28
C LYS A 145 9.15 -11.73 -10.03
N ASP A 146 8.33 -12.38 -9.22
CA ASP A 146 8.77 -13.07 -8.00
C ASP A 146 8.21 -14.50 -7.89
N GLU A 147 7.95 -15.01 -6.68
CA GLU A 147 7.38 -16.33 -6.46
C GLU A 147 5.84 -16.32 -6.58
N THR A 148 5.21 -15.20 -6.25
CA THR A 148 3.75 -15.05 -6.15
C THR A 148 3.13 -14.58 -7.46
N MET A 149 3.70 -13.53 -8.07
CA MET A 149 3.09 -12.84 -9.19
C MET A 149 4.09 -12.18 -10.12
N THR A 150 3.59 -11.81 -11.29
CA THR A 150 4.25 -10.98 -12.28
C THR A 150 3.54 -9.64 -12.35
N VAL A 151 4.24 -8.54 -12.11
CA VAL A 151 3.72 -7.17 -12.10
C VAL A 151 4.25 -6.42 -13.32
N HIS A 152 3.35 -5.86 -14.14
CA HIS A 152 3.68 -5.00 -15.26
C HIS A 152 3.47 -3.54 -14.86
N GLN A 153 4.48 -2.71 -15.11
CA GLN A 153 4.46 -1.28 -14.82
C GLN A 153 3.99 -0.52 -16.06
N ILE A 154 2.83 0.14 -15.97
CA ILE A 154 2.20 0.83 -17.10
C ILE A 154 2.30 2.34 -16.84
N PRO A 155 3.11 3.08 -17.59
CA PRO A 155 3.24 4.52 -17.46
C PRO A 155 2.04 5.21 -18.10
N LEU A 156 1.43 6.14 -17.38
CA LEU A 156 0.30 6.94 -17.83
C LEU A 156 0.70 8.41 -17.78
N MET A 157 0.59 9.09 -18.93
CA MET A 157 0.99 10.48 -19.09
C MET A 157 -0.24 11.37 -19.10
N GLY A 158 -0.35 12.25 -18.11
CA GLY A 158 -1.46 13.20 -18.01
C GLY A 158 -1.22 14.44 -18.85
N LYS A 159 -2.29 14.99 -19.42
CA LYS A 159 -2.29 16.35 -19.96
C LYS A 159 -2.38 17.31 -18.77
N PRO A 160 -1.55 18.37 -18.68
CA PRO A 160 -1.69 19.38 -17.65
C PRO A 160 -3.07 20.01 -17.73
N LEU A 161 -3.76 20.16 -16.59
CA LEU A 161 -4.98 20.98 -16.53
C LEU A 161 -4.58 22.42 -16.90
N GLY A 162 -5.25 23.00 -17.90
CA GLY A 162 -5.03 24.38 -18.33
C GLY A 162 -5.16 25.34 -17.14
N ALA A 163 -4.38 26.42 -17.14
CA ALA A 163 -4.17 27.33 -16.00
C ALA A 163 -5.37 28.23 -15.62
N ASP A 164 -6.61 27.76 -15.74
CA ASP A 164 -7.82 28.54 -15.43
C ASP A 164 -8.64 28.03 -14.23
N SER A 165 -8.16 27.02 -13.51
CA SER A 165 -8.77 26.60 -12.25
C SER A 165 -7.98 27.16 -11.07
N THR A 166 -8.45 28.29 -10.54
CA THR A 166 -8.00 28.87 -9.27
C THR A 166 -8.12 27.83 -8.16
N VAL A 167 -6.98 27.28 -7.73
CA VAL A 167 -6.88 26.56 -6.46
C VAL A 167 -7.27 27.55 -5.36
N PRO A 168 -8.18 27.22 -4.43
CA PRO A 168 -8.40 28.02 -3.25
C PRO A 168 -7.10 28.01 -2.43
N GLN A 169 -6.35 29.10 -2.50
CA GLN A 169 -5.24 29.34 -1.58
C GLN A 169 -5.84 29.43 -0.18
N SER A 170 -5.28 28.65 0.74
CA SER A 170 -5.53 28.79 2.18
C SER A 170 -5.35 30.25 2.62
N PRO A 171 -6.15 30.78 3.56
CA PRO A 171 -6.13 32.21 3.91
C PRO A 171 -4.75 32.65 4.41
N GLY A 172 -4.30 33.79 3.90
CA GLY A 172 -2.92 34.22 3.93
C GLY A 172 -2.37 34.59 5.31
N ALA A 173 -1.09 34.26 5.51
CA ALA A 173 -0.23 34.97 6.42
C ALA A 173 0.40 36.14 5.65
N SER A 174 -0.10 37.35 5.90
CA SER A 174 0.47 38.60 5.41
C SER A 174 1.94 38.74 5.83
N SER A 175 2.85 38.71 4.87
CA SER A 175 4.25 39.09 5.08
C SER A 175 4.38 40.62 5.07
N GLN A 176 4.07 41.25 6.20
CA GLN A 176 4.62 42.56 6.49
C GLN A 176 6.04 42.40 7.04
N GLY A 177 7.00 43.00 6.33
CA GLY A 177 8.38 43.06 6.74
C GLY A 177 8.53 43.79 8.07
N GLY A 178 9.25 43.16 8.99
CA GLY A 178 9.65 43.73 10.27
C GLY A 178 10.99 43.16 10.67
N SER A 179 12.02 43.98 10.57
CA SER A 179 13.38 43.73 11.04
C SER A 179 13.41 43.45 12.55
N SER A 180 13.94 42.30 12.97
CA SER A 180 14.23 42.04 14.39
C SER A 180 15.55 42.72 14.80
N PRO A 181 15.59 43.45 15.93
CA PRO A 181 16.79 44.14 16.39
C PRO A 181 17.72 43.23 17.19
N LYS A 182 19.03 43.50 17.04
CA LYS A 182 20.11 42.97 17.87
C LYS A 182 19.91 43.40 19.33
N ARG A 183 20.16 42.49 20.28
CA ARG A 183 20.40 42.84 21.69
C ARG A 183 21.82 42.47 22.07
N ASP A 184 22.51 43.49 22.58
CA ASP A 184 23.82 43.48 23.19
C ASP A 184 23.82 42.68 24.51
N ALA A 185 24.90 41.96 24.77
CA ALA A 185 25.20 41.40 26.08
C ALA A 185 26.60 41.89 26.52
N GLY A 186 26.63 42.64 27.62
CA GLY A 186 27.83 43.04 28.36
C GLY A 186 28.23 42.04 29.47
N PRO A 187 29.34 42.26 30.18
CA PRO A 187 30.32 41.20 30.49
C PRO A 187 30.54 40.87 31.98
N GLY A 188 31.20 39.72 32.25
CA GLY A 188 31.85 39.37 33.53
C GLY A 188 32.09 37.86 33.72
N SER A 189 33.26 37.30 33.32
CA SER A 189 34.44 36.88 34.16
C SER A 189 34.38 35.44 34.73
N PRO A 190 35.52 34.75 35.04
CA PRO A 190 36.74 34.52 34.23
C PRO A 190 37.37 33.07 34.32
N ARG A 191 38.30 32.80 33.38
CA ARG A 191 39.57 32.00 33.43
C ARG A 191 39.62 30.46 33.63
N ALA A 192 40.22 29.77 32.62
CA ALA A 192 41.40 28.87 32.67
C ALA A 192 41.62 28.26 31.25
N ALA A 193 42.53 28.74 30.39
CA ALA A 193 43.97 28.46 30.26
C ALA A 193 44.36 27.04 29.77
N GLN A 194 44.77 26.93 28.50
CA GLN A 194 45.93 26.18 27.90
C GLN A 194 45.67 26.01 26.37
N GLN A 195 46.33 26.78 25.48
CA GLN A 195 47.55 26.44 24.70
C GLN A 195 47.42 25.10 23.94
N SER A 196 47.57 24.99 22.61
CA SER A 196 48.65 25.53 21.76
C SER A 196 48.25 25.62 20.27
N SER A 197 48.89 26.55 19.58
CA SER A 197 48.89 26.81 18.14
C SER A 197 49.68 25.76 17.34
N GLU A 198 49.34 25.56 16.07
CA GLU A 198 50.32 25.47 14.96
C GLU A 198 49.62 25.73 13.60
N GLU A 199 50.24 26.60 12.81
CA GLU A 199 49.78 27.12 11.52
C GLU A 199 50.22 26.23 10.34
N GLY A 200 49.48 26.31 9.24
CA GLY A 200 49.89 25.80 7.92
C GLY A 200 48.99 26.37 6.82
N GLU A 201 49.51 27.33 6.07
CA GLU A 201 48.86 28.05 4.97
C GLU A 201 48.51 27.15 3.76
N GLY A 202 47.45 27.50 3.04
CA GLY A 202 47.12 26.90 1.74
C GLY A 202 45.92 27.56 1.05
N LYS A 203 46.21 28.57 0.22
CA LYS A 203 45.29 29.35 -0.63
C LYS A 203 44.36 28.49 -1.51
N GLY A 204 43.11 28.94 -1.67
CA GLY A 204 42.24 28.49 -2.77
C GLY A 204 40.77 28.91 -2.62
N SER A 205 40.46 30.17 -2.94
CA SER A 205 39.07 30.65 -3.03
C SER A 205 38.34 30.00 -4.23
N PRO A 206 37.14 29.41 -4.08
CA PRO A 206 36.30 29.11 -5.22
C PRO A 206 35.41 30.31 -5.53
N LYS A 207 35.54 30.81 -6.77
CA LYS A 207 34.65 31.79 -7.40
C LYS A 207 33.18 31.37 -7.26
N LYS A 208 32.33 32.29 -6.78
CA LYS A 208 30.89 32.26 -6.98
C LYS A 208 30.60 32.42 -8.48
N THR A 209 30.32 31.32 -9.17
CA THR A 209 29.58 31.37 -10.43
C THR A 209 28.10 31.34 -10.09
N GLY A 210 27.43 32.47 -10.31
CA GLY A 210 25.98 32.51 -10.35
C GLY A 210 25.52 31.61 -11.48
N ASP A 211 24.71 30.61 -11.15
CA ASP A 211 24.02 29.82 -12.16
C ASP A 211 22.56 30.26 -12.14
N GLU A 212 22.17 30.86 -13.25
CA GLU A 212 20.83 31.34 -13.54
C GLU A 212 19.87 30.16 -13.39
N GLN A 213 18.88 30.33 -12.52
CA GLN A 213 17.84 29.35 -12.30
C GLN A 213 16.95 29.28 -13.55
N LYS A 214 17.36 28.46 -14.52
CA LYS A 214 16.58 28.11 -15.70
C LYS A 214 15.23 27.57 -15.24
N CYS A 215 14.18 28.23 -15.71
CA CYS A 215 12.79 27.81 -15.62
C CYS A 215 12.69 26.31 -15.97
N ALA A 216 12.41 25.47 -14.97
CA ALA A 216 12.25 24.05 -15.16
C ALA A 216 11.10 23.84 -16.15
N SER A 217 11.40 23.31 -17.34
CA SER A 217 10.39 22.83 -18.26
C SER A 217 9.44 21.91 -17.48
N ARG A 218 8.13 22.24 -17.48
CA ARG A 218 7.10 21.43 -16.83
C ARG A 218 7.09 20.04 -17.47
N GLN A 219 7.85 19.12 -16.88
CA GLN A 219 7.83 17.71 -17.23
C GLN A 219 6.37 17.22 -17.07
N PRO A 220 5.83 16.47 -18.05
CA PRO A 220 4.48 15.95 -17.97
C PRO A 220 4.29 15.10 -16.70
N ASP A 221 3.10 15.19 -16.10
CA ASP A 221 2.78 14.42 -14.91
C ASP A 221 2.64 12.93 -15.28
N LEU A 222 3.48 12.11 -14.66
CA LEU A 222 3.55 10.67 -14.87
C LEU A 222 2.94 9.95 -13.68
N VAL A 223 2.04 9.00 -13.96
CA VAL A 223 1.47 8.06 -13.00
C VAL A 223 1.79 6.64 -13.45
N MET A 224 2.15 5.79 -12.51
CA MET A 224 2.40 4.37 -12.72
C MET A 224 1.17 3.57 -12.30
N ALA A 225 0.60 2.82 -13.23
CA ALA A 225 -0.37 1.77 -12.96
C ALA A 225 0.34 0.41 -12.90
N PHE A 226 -0.22 -0.52 -12.14
CA PHE A 226 0.38 -1.84 -11.91
C PHE A 226 -0.61 -2.95 -12.25
N LEU A 227 -0.30 -3.71 -13.30
CA LEU A 227 -1.07 -4.89 -13.69
C LEU A 227 -0.42 -6.14 -13.11
N CYS A 228 -1.10 -6.79 -12.16
CA CYS A 228 -0.56 -7.86 -11.34
C CYS A 228 -1.19 -9.20 -11.74
N LYS A 229 -0.40 -10.10 -12.34
CA LYS A 229 -0.81 -11.47 -12.71
C LYS A 229 -0.31 -12.46 -11.68
N ILE A 230 -1.22 -13.02 -10.88
CA ILE A 230 -0.89 -14.05 -9.90
C ILE A 230 -0.46 -15.31 -10.65
N HIS A 231 0.59 -16.00 -10.20
CA HIS A 231 1.08 -17.18 -10.91
C HIS A 231 0.06 -18.32 -10.93
N PRO A 232 -0.06 -19.03 -12.07
CA PRO A 232 -1.01 -20.14 -12.22
C PRO A 232 -0.67 -21.29 -11.27
N LYS A 233 -1.67 -22.12 -11.00
CA LYS A 233 -1.51 -23.37 -10.26
C LYS A 233 -2.01 -24.53 -11.08
N LYS A 234 -1.21 -25.58 -11.10
CA LYS A 234 -1.64 -26.88 -11.60
C LYS A 234 -2.76 -27.43 -10.71
N GLY A 235 -3.64 -28.21 -11.33
CA GLY A 235 -4.70 -28.93 -10.64
C GLY A 235 -4.19 -29.78 -9.48
N LYS A 236 -5.01 -29.93 -8.44
CA LYS A 236 -4.75 -30.87 -7.36
C LYS A 236 -5.12 -32.27 -7.82
N PHE A 237 -4.21 -33.22 -7.64
CA PHE A 237 -4.50 -34.63 -7.88
C PHE A 237 -5.48 -35.17 -6.83
N LEU A 238 -6.53 -35.81 -7.29
CA LEU A 238 -7.61 -36.37 -6.49
C LEU A 238 -7.24 -37.80 -6.06
N ALA A 239 -6.40 -37.88 -5.01
CA ALA A 239 -5.86 -39.14 -4.51
C ALA A 239 -6.96 -40.16 -4.14
N ALA A 240 -8.08 -39.70 -3.59
CA ALA A 240 -9.22 -40.56 -3.24
C ALA A 240 -9.81 -41.24 -4.49
N LYS A 241 -10.09 -40.47 -5.54
CA LYS A 241 -10.63 -40.99 -6.81
C LYS A 241 -9.62 -41.90 -7.51
N ALA A 242 -8.34 -41.59 -7.43
CA ALA A 242 -7.28 -42.45 -7.95
C ALA A 242 -7.24 -43.81 -7.23
N GLN A 243 -7.39 -43.81 -5.91
CA GLN A 243 -7.42 -45.03 -5.10
C GLN A 243 -8.65 -45.90 -5.44
N GLU A 244 -9.82 -45.28 -5.65
CA GLU A 244 -11.03 -45.98 -6.13
C GLU A 244 -10.84 -46.61 -7.52
N MET A 245 -10.00 -45.99 -8.37
CA MET A 245 -9.64 -46.50 -9.69
C MET A 245 -8.53 -47.57 -9.68
N GLY A 246 -8.08 -48.01 -8.50
CA GLY A 246 -7.05 -49.06 -8.37
C GLY A 246 -5.61 -48.57 -8.59
N LEU A 247 -5.39 -47.26 -8.69
CA LEU A 247 -4.04 -46.72 -8.85
C LEU A 247 -3.21 -46.93 -7.57
N PRO A 248 -1.88 -47.13 -7.67
CA PRO A 248 -1.01 -47.44 -6.54
C PRO A 248 -0.66 -46.20 -5.69
N VAL A 249 -1.69 -45.53 -5.16
CA VAL A 249 -1.60 -44.32 -4.33
C VAL A 249 -0.76 -44.60 -3.08
N GLY A 250 0.26 -43.77 -2.83
CA GLY A 250 1.18 -43.90 -1.69
C GLY A 250 2.46 -44.69 -1.99
N THR A 251 2.59 -45.27 -3.19
CA THR A 251 3.85 -45.91 -3.63
C THR A 251 4.69 -44.98 -4.51
N PRO A 252 6.01 -45.19 -4.64
CA PRO A 252 6.84 -44.42 -5.58
C PRO A 252 6.38 -44.53 -7.05
N ALA A 253 5.69 -45.62 -7.40
CA ALA A 253 5.23 -45.90 -8.76
C ALA A 253 4.14 -44.93 -9.28
N ILE A 254 3.42 -44.24 -8.38
CA ILE A 254 2.39 -43.28 -8.81
C ILE A 254 2.94 -41.88 -9.12
N LEU A 255 4.17 -41.55 -8.70
CA LEU A 255 4.74 -40.21 -8.95
C LEU A 255 4.83 -39.85 -10.45
N PRO A 256 5.28 -40.75 -11.35
CA PRO A 256 5.27 -40.49 -12.79
C PRO A 256 3.87 -40.20 -13.33
N ILE A 257 2.87 -40.99 -12.90
CA ILE A 257 1.47 -40.85 -13.30
C ILE A 257 0.92 -39.50 -12.84
N ILE A 258 1.13 -39.13 -11.58
CA ILE A 258 0.70 -37.82 -11.03
C ILE A 258 1.37 -36.68 -11.78
N THR A 259 2.64 -36.81 -12.13
CA THR A 259 3.40 -35.75 -12.80
C THR A 259 2.89 -35.53 -14.21
N ALA A 260 2.70 -36.60 -14.99
CA ALA A 260 2.14 -36.55 -16.34
C ALA A 260 0.70 -35.99 -16.34
N LEU A 261 -0.18 -36.49 -15.48
CA LEU A 261 -1.55 -35.99 -15.37
C LEU A 261 -1.60 -34.51 -14.96
N LYS A 262 -0.73 -34.07 -14.05
CA LYS A 262 -0.63 -32.64 -13.68
C LYS A 262 -0.02 -31.77 -14.77
N ASN A 263 0.68 -32.35 -15.74
CA ASN A 263 1.18 -31.65 -16.92
C ASN A 263 0.14 -31.60 -18.05
N GLY A 264 -1.02 -32.25 -17.88
CA GLY A 264 -2.05 -32.32 -18.91
C GLY A 264 -1.85 -33.48 -19.89
N GLU A 265 -0.95 -34.41 -19.61
CA GLU A 265 -0.69 -35.59 -20.43
C GLU A 265 -1.62 -36.73 -20.01
N SER A 266 -2.23 -37.44 -20.97
CA SER A 266 -2.94 -38.70 -20.69
C SER A 266 -1.94 -39.83 -20.45
N VAL A 267 -2.27 -40.74 -19.54
CA VAL A 267 -1.40 -41.85 -19.16
C VAL A 267 -2.16 -43.16 -19.24
N THR A 268 -1.59 -44.15 -19.93
CA THR A 268 -2.14 -45.51 -19.95
C THR A 268 -1.62 -46.29 -18.75
N PHE A 269 -2.52 -46.79 -17.91
CA PHE A 269 -2.20 -47.64 -16.77
C PHE A 269 -3.10 -48.89 -16.81
N GLU A 270 -2.49 -50.07 -16.75
CA GLU A 270 -3.20 -51.37 -16.79
C GLU A 270 -4.20 -51.51 -17.96
N GLY A 271 -3.86 -50.95 -19.12
CA GLY A 271 -4.69 -51.00 -20.33
C GLY A 271 -5.83 -49.97 -20.36
N ARG A 272 -5.99 -49.14 -19.32
CA ARG A 272 -6.94 -48.02 -19.27
C ARG A 272 -6.22 -46.70 -19.52
N GLU A 273 -6.78 -45.86 -20.39
CA GLU A 273 -6.34 -44.47 -20.55
C GLU A 273 -6.89 -43.60 -19.42
N LEU A 274 -6.01 -42.87 -18.74
CA LEU A 274 -6.35 -41.94 -17.67
C LEU A 274 -6.22 -40.51 -18.17
N LEU A 275 -7.32 -39.77 -18.14
CA LEU A 275 -7.35 -38.37 -18.54
C LEU A 275 -7.07 -37.45 -17.34
N PRO A 276 -6.34 -36.33 -17.53
CA PRO A 276 -6.11 -35.33 -16.49
C PRO A 276 -7.38 -34.84 -15.81
N GLU A 277 -8.45 -34.63 -16.57
CA GLU A 277 -9.75 -34.13 -16.10
C GLU A 277 -10.46 -35.11 -15.16
N GLU A 278 -10.16 -36.40 -15.25
CA GLU A 278 -10.75 -37.41 -14.37
C GLU A 278 -10.09 -37.41 -12.99
N LEU A 279 -8.81 -37.08 -12.90
CA LEU A 279 -7.98 -37.30 -11.71
C LEU A 279 -7.36 -36.02 -11.13
N CYS A 280 -7.49 -34.88 -11.81
CA CYS A 280 -7.03 -33.59 -11.34
C CYS A 280 -8.18 -32.58 -11.33
N THR A 281 -8.19 -31.67 -10.36
CA THR A 281 -9.03 -30.47 -10.44
C THR A 281 -8.58 -29.60 -11.63
N PRO A 282 -9.45 -28.75 -12.20
CA PRO A 282 -9.04 -27.85 -13.27
C PRO A 282 -7.86 -26.96 -12.83
N PRO A 283 -6.95 -26.60 -13.76
CA PRO A 283 -5.87 -25.66 -13.46
C PRO A 283 -6.45 -24.27 -13.16
N ASP A 284 -5.80 -23.56 -12.23
CA ASP A 284 -6.12 -22.17 -11.93
C ASP A 284 -5.15 -21.29 -12.75
N PRO A 285 -5.64 -20.54 -13.75
CA PRO A 285 -4.81 -19.74 -14.65
C PRO A 285 -4.11 -18.57 -13.94
N GLY A 286 -4.50 -18.26 -12.70
CA GLY A 286 -3.98 -17.12 -11.95
C GLY A 286 -4.81 -15.87 -12.20
N PRO A 287 -5.58 -15.40 -11.20
CA PRO A 287 -6.36 -14.18 -11.35
C PRO A 287 -5.45 -12.97 -11.56
N VAL A 288 -5.93 -12.02 -12.36
CA VAL A 288 -5.27 -10.74 -12.61
C VAL A 288 -5.96 -9.65 -11.79
N PHE A 289 -5.19 -8.73 -11.22
CA PHE A 289 -5.74 -7.52 -10.63
C PHE A 289 -4.95 -6.29 -11.07
N LEU A 290 -5.64 -5.15 -11.15
CA LEU A 290 -5.08 -3.87 -11.57
C LEU A 290 -5.09 -2.89 -10.41
N VAL A 291 -3.98 -2.20 -10.18
CA VAL A 291 -3.90 -1.04 -9.29
C VAL A 291 -3.67 0.19 -10.16
N LEU A 292 -4.65 1.08 -10.18
CA LEU A 292 -4.69 2.25 -11.05
C LEU A 292 -4.91 3.50 -10.20
N GLU A 293 -4.09 4.52 -10.41
CA GLU A 293 -4.36 5.87 -9.94
C GLU A 293 -4.63 6.78 -11.14
N CYS A 294 -5.69 7.57 -11.05
CA CYS A 294 -6.06 8.58 -12.05
C CYS A 294 -6.42 9.84 -11.26
N PRO A 295 -5.47 10.78 -11.08
CA PRO A 295 -5.63 11.86 -10.12
C PRO A 295 -6.59 12.97 -10.57
N HIS A 296 -6.79 13.13 -11.88
CA HIS A 296 -7.68 14.13 -12.46
C HIS A 296 -8.02 13.78 -13.93
N GLU A 297 -8.93 14.54 -14.53
CA GLU A 297 -9.53 14.29 -15.85
C GLU A 297 -8.50 14.27 -16.98
N GLY A 298 -7.42 15.05 -16.86
CA GLY A 298 -6.28 15.05 -17.79
C GLY A 298 -5.56 13.70 -17.96
N PHE A 299 -5.80 12.72 -17.09
CA PHE A 299 -5.28 11.35 -17.22
C PHE A 299 -6.29 10.36 -17.84
N VAL A 300 -7.56 10.74 -17.98
CA VAL A 300 -8.63 9.81 -18.39
C VAL A 300 -8.36 9.23 -19.78
N ASP A 301 -7.93 10.04 -20.74
CA ASP A 301 -7.56 9.54 -22.08
C ASP A 301 -6.43 8.51 -22.00
N ALA A 302 -5.37 8.82 -21.24
CA ALA A 302 -4.22 7.94 -21.09
C ALA A 302 -4.60 6.59 -20.46
N VAL A 303 -5.62 6.55 -19.60
CA VAL A 303 -6.20 5.31 -19.08
C VAL A 303 -7.04 4.62 -20.13
N CYS A 304 -8.00 5.31 -20.74
CA CYS A 304 -9.01 4.69 -21.59
C CYS A 304 -8.45 4.18 -22.92
N GLU A 305 -7.44 4.86 -23.46
CA GLU A 305 -6.79 4.56 -24.74
C GLU A 305 -5.60 3.61 -24.59
N ASN A 306 -5.25 3.20 -23.37
CA ASN A 306 -4.10 2.33 -23.14
C ASN A 306 -4.31 0.92 -23.73
N GLU A 307 -3.49 0.55 -24.71
CA GLU A 307 -3.56 -0.75 -25.37
C GLU A 307 -3.42 -1.94 -24.40
N THR A 308 -2.65 -1.78 -23.32
CA THR A 308 -2.48 -2.86 -22.34
C THR A 308 -3.81 -3.12 -21.65
N PHE A 309 -4.52 -2.11 -21.20
CA PHE A 309 -5.82 -2.31 -20.54
C PHE A 309 -6.87 -2.87 -21.49
N GLN A 310 -6.87 -2.43 -22.75
CA GLN A 310 -7.80 -2.95 -23.78
C GLN A 310 -7.66 -4.46 -23.96
N ARG A 311 -6.44 -5.00 -24.03
CA ARG A 311 -6.18 -6.46 -24.12
C ARG A 311 -6.75 -7.26 -22.94
N TYR A 312 -6.82 -6.66 -21.76
CA TYR A 312 -7.39 -7.28 -20.56
C TYR A 312 -8.92 -7.10 -20.45
N GLN A 313 -9.49 -6.20 -21.25
CA GLN A 313 -10.93 -5.99 -21.39
C GLN A 313 -11.57 -6.91 -22.44
N GLU A 314 -10.80 -7.36 -23.44
CA GLU A 314 -11.24 -8.30 -24.50
C GLU A 314 -11.69 -9.69 -23.98
N GLY A 315 -11.51 -9.98 -22.69
CA GLY A 315 -12.13 -11.14 -22.04
C GLY A 315 -11.47 -12.48 -22.33
N HIS A 316 -10.21 -12.50 -22.77
CA HIS A 316 -9.46 -13.74 -22.95
C HIS A 316 -9.37 -14.54 -21.62
N PRO A 317 -9.56 -15.88 -21.64
CA PRO A 317 -9.58 -16.70 -20.42
C PRO A 317 -8.32 -16.58 -19.54
N GLU A 318 -7.15 -16.37 -20.16
CA GLU A 318 -5.87 -16.24 -19.46
C GLU A 318 -5.61 -14.84 -18.85
N ASN A 319 -6.48 -13.89 -19.16
CA ASN A 319 -6.37 -12.47 -18.82
C ASN A 319 -7.59 -11.97 -18.04
N GLN A 320 -8.37 -12.87 -17.44
CA GLN A 320 -9.54 -12.48 -16.66
C GLN A 320 -9.13 -11.64 -15.45
N VAL A 321 -9.56 -10.38 -15.46
CA VAL A 321 -9.34 -9.44 -14.36
C VAL A 321 -10.37 -9.70 -13.28
N ALA A 322 -9.90 -10.10 -12.10
CA ALA A 322 -10.74 -10.37 -10.93
C ALA A 322 -11.08 -9.08 -10.17
N LEU A 323 -10.13 -8.14 -10.09
CA LEU A 323 -10.28 -6.90 -9.32
C LEU A 323 -9.56 -5.73 -10.00
N VAL A 324 -10.23 -4.60 -10.10
CA VAL A 324 -9.60 -3.30 -10.42
C VAL A 324 -9.69 -2.41 -9.19
N ILE A 325 -8.54 -1.88 -8.75
CA ILE A 325 -8.41 -0.97 -7.61
C ILE A 325 -8.16 0.43 -8.17
N HIS A 326 -9.10 1.32 -7.93
CA HIS A 326 -9.14 2.69 -8.42
C HIS A 326 -8.80 3.66 -7.28
N MET A 327 -7.66 4.33 -7.39
CA MET A 327 -7.28 5.46 -6.55
C MET A 327 -7.59 6.73 -7.33
N THR A 328 -8.86 7.12 -7.36
CA THR A 328 -9.38 8.14 -8.28
C THR A 328 -10.46 9.00 -7.62
N PRO A 329 -10.44 10.33 -7.79
CA PRO A 329 -11.48 11.20 -7.22
C PRO A 329 -12.84 10.97 -7.89
N GLU A 330 -13.91 11.43 -7.25
CA GLU A 330 -15.28 11.32 -7.77
C GLU A 330 -15.46 12.02 -9.11
N SER A 331 -14.75 13.12 -9.34
CA SER A 331 -14.82 13.86 -10.61
C SER A 331 -14.43 12.99 -11.81
N VAL A 332 -13.40 12.15 -11.65
CA VAL A 332 -12.94 11.19 -12.66
C VAL A 332 -13.93 10.03 -12.82
N LEU A 333 -14.52 9.54 -11.72
CA LEU A 333 -15.51 8.43 -11.78
C LEU A 333 -16.81 8.83 -12.47
N ARG A 334 -17.15 10.13 -12.46
CA ARG A 334 -18.29 10.69 -13.20
C ARG A 334 -17.97 10.98 -14.67
N ASP A 335 -16.71 10.93 -15.08
CA ASP A 335 -16.34 11.13 -16.48
C ASP A 335 -16.90 9.98 -17.33
N SER A 336 -17.66 10.33 -18.37
CA SER A 336 -18.32 9.36 -19.23
C SER A 336 -17.34 8.41 -19.93
N ARG A 337 -16.13 8.86 -20.27
CA ARG A 337 -15.10 8.03 -20.88
C ARG A 337 -14.60 6.98 -19.88
N TYR A 338 -14.41 7.39 -18.63
CA TYR A 338 -13.99 6.49 -17.56
C TYR A 338 -15.09 5.45 -17.25
N GLN A 339 -16.36 5.86 -17.22
CA GLN A 339 -17.49 4.94 -17.04
C GLN A 339 -17.57 3.90 -18.16
N GLN A 340 -17.45 4.33 -19.42
CA GLN A 340 -17.39 3.40 -20.56
C GLN A 340 -16.19 2.45 -20.47
N TRP A 341 -15.05 2.93 -19.96
CA TRP A 341 -13.89 2.08 -19.73
C TRP A 341 -14.12 1.04 -18.62
N LEU A 342 -14.84 1.39 -17.55
CA LEU A 342 -15.24 0.42 -16.51
C LEU A 342 -16.14 -0.69 -17.07
N GLU A 343 -17.11 -0.33 -17.92
CA GLU A 343 -18.08 -1.25 -18.52
C GLU A 343 -17.46 -2.28 -19.48
N ARG A 344 -16.23 -2.04 -19.96
CA ARG A 344 -15.52 -2.96 -20.85
C ARG A 344 -14.92 -4.16 -20.14
N PHE A 345 -14.83 -4.15 -18.81
CA PHE A 345 -14.41 -5.33 -18.07
C PHE A 345 -15.54 -6.37 -18.00
N GLY A 346 -15.18 -7.65 -17.97
CA GLY A 346 -16.16 -8.73 -17.93
C GLY A 346 -17.03 -8.69 -16.67
N PRO A 347 -18.21 -9.33 -16.68
CA PRO A 347 -19.18 -9.25 -15.58
C PRO A 347 -18.69 -9.85 -14.25
N GLY A 348 -17.61 -10.64 -14.28
CA GLY A 348 -16.96 -11.18 -13.08
C GLY A 348 -15.96 -10.22 -12.42
N THR A 349 -15.61 -9.11 -13.07
CA THR A 349 -14.62 -8.16 -12.53
C THR A 349 -15.24 -7.32 -11.42
N GLN A 350 -14.56 -7.29 -10.27
CA GLN A 350 -14.91 -6.42 -9.16
C GLN A 350 -14.17 -5.08 -9.27
N HIS A 351 -14.79 -4.00 -8.81
CA HIS A 351 -14.19 -2.67 -8.79
C HIS A 351 -14.13 -2.13 -7.35
N LEU A 352 -12.92 -1.83 -6.87
CA LEU A 352 -12.66 -1.23 -5.57
C LEU A 352 -12.23 0.22 -5.73
N VAL A 353 -12.94 1.17 -5.13
CA VAL A 353 -12.56 2.58 -5.15
C VAL A 353 -12.03 3.03 -3.80
N LEU A 354 -10.90 3.71 -3.82
CA LEU A 354 -10.25 4.34 -2.68
C LEU A 354 -10.12 5.84 -2.93
N ASN A 355 -10.99 6.64 -2.31
CA ASN A 355 -11.10 8.08 -2.56
C ASN A 355 -11.80 8.82 -1.41
N GLU A 356 -12.02 10.12 -1.60
CA GLU A 356 -12.57 11.06 -0.61
C GLU A 356 -13.96 10.68 -0.07
N ASN A 357 -14.74 9.92 -0.83
CA ASN A 357 -16.07 9.43 -0.44
C ASN A 357 -16.02 8.09 0.32
N SER A 358 -14.82 7.51 0.50
CA SER A 358 -14.64 6.29 1.28
C SER A 358 -14.68 6.63 2.78
N SER A 359 -15.72 6.17 3.48
CA SER A 359 -15.87 6.35 4.92
C SER A 359 -15.13 5.22 5.66
N ALA A 360 -14.02 5.54 6.32
CA ALA A 360 -13.25 4.54 7.05
C ALA A 360 -12.58 5.15 8.30
N VAL A 361 -12.60 4.40 9.40
CA VAL A 361 -11.91 4.76 10.64
C VAL A 361 -10.64 3.93 10.78
N HIS A 362 -9.49 4.57 10.55
CA HIS A 362 -8.16 3.91 10.56
C HIS A 362 -7.51 3.84 11.94
N ASN A 363 -7.98 4.61 12.91
CA ASN A 363 -7.36 4.71 14.25
C ASN A 363 -8.40 4.63 15.38
N PRO A 364 -9.18 3.54 15.50
CA PRO A 364 -10.27 3.43 16.47
C PRO A 364 -9.82 3.64 17.92
N ARG A 365 -8.59 3.29 18.31
CA ARG A 365 -8.09 3.56 19.68
C ARG A 365 -7.99 5.05 19.98
N SER A 366 -7.70 5.87 18.98
CA SER A 366 -7.66 7.33 19.17
C SER A 366 -9.06 7.88 19.41
N TYR A 367 -10.07 7.38 18.68
CA TYR A 367 -11.48 7.70 18.95
C TYR A 367 -11.92 7.24 20.33
N LYS A 368 -11.54 6.03 20.74
CA LYS A 368 -11.81 5.52 22.08
C LYS A 368 -11.24 6.42 23.16
N ILE A 369 -9.93 6.68 23.15
CA ILE A 369 -9.27 7.53 24.15
C ILE A 369 -9.93 8.91 24.18
N GLN A 370 -10.18 9.53 23.03
CA GLN A 370 -10.81 10.85 22.97
C GLN A 370 -12.24 10.82 23.53
N THR A 371 -13.02 9.78 23.25
CA THR A 371 -14.39 9.61 23.77
C THR A 371 -14.38 9.49 25.28
N GLN A 372 -13.45 8.72 25.85
CA GLN A 372 -13.32 8.55 27.29
C GLN A 372 -12.83 9.84 27.98
N LEU A 373 -11.88 10.57 27.37
CA LEU A 373 -11.43 11.88 27.87
C LEU A 373 -12.53 12.95 27.77
N ASN A 374 -13.39 12.88 26.75
CA ASN A 374 -14.53 13.78 26.58
C ASN A 374 -15.52 13.68 27.76
N LEU A 375 -15.69 12.49 28.35
CA LEU A 375 -16.52 12.30 29.55
C LEU A 375 -16.01 13.11 30.75
N ILE A 376 -14.69 13.32 30.83
CA ILE A 376 -14.02 14.12 31.87
C ILE A 376 -14.22 15.61 31.58
N HIS A 377 -13.84 16.08 30.39
CA HIS A 377 -13.93 17.49 30.02
C HIS A 377 -14.19 17.69 28.51
N PRO A 378 -15.44 18.01 28.11
CA PRO A 378 -15.80 18.10 26.69
C PRO A 378 -15.09 19.20 25.90
N GLU A 379 -14.82 20.36 26.53
CA GLU A 379 -14.18 21.48 25.81
C GLU A 379 -12.67 21.28 25.57
N ILE A 380 -11.95 20.70 26.54
CA ILE A 380 -10.54 20.35 26.40
C ILE A 380 -10.38 19.14 25.47
N PHE A 381 -11.30 18.17 25.54
CA PHE A 381 -11.28 16.95 24.77
C PHE A 381 -12.52 16.82 23.87
N PRO A 382 -12.64 17.65 22.81
CA PRO A 382 -13.75 17.54 21.88
C PRO A 382 -13.71 16.21 21.13
N LEU A 383 -14.88 15.65 20.81
CA LEU A 383 -14.96 14.39 20.06
C LEU A 383 -14.29 14.53 18.68
N LEU A 384 -13.61 13.47 18.24
CA LEU A 384 -13.00 13.43 16.92
C LEU A 384 -14.09 13.37 15.84
N THR A 385 -14.00 14.25 14.86
CA THR A 385 -14.91 14.27 13.71
C THR A 385 -14.29 13.50 12.54
N THR A 386 -15.00 12.52 12.00
CA THR A 386 -14.63 11.92 10.72
C THR A 386 -15.14 12.81 9.59
N TYR A 387 -14.25 13.21 8.69
CA TYR A 387 -14.68 13.97 7.51
C TYR A 387 -15.50 13.06 6.59
N GLN A 388 -16.74 13.48 6.30
CA GLN A 388 -17.54 12.94 5.21
C GLN A 388 -17.57 13.94 4.09
N SER A 389 -17.26 13.48 2.88
CA SER A 389 -17.37 14.32 1.69
C SER A 389 -18.81 14.80 1.51
N LYS A 390 -18.97 16.08 1.17
CA LYS A 390 -20.28 16.65 0.80
C LYS A 390 -20.67 16.32 -0.64
N GLU A 391 -19.73 15.77 -1.40
CA GLU A 391 -19.88 15.49 -2.80
C GLU A 391 -20.63 14.17 -3.02
N GLU A 392 -21.62 14.18 -3.91
CA GLU A 392 -22.37 12.98 -4.24
C GLU A 392 -21.46 11.94 -4.90
N ALA A 393 -21.56 10.70 -4.40
CA ALA A 393 -20.81 9.58 -4.93
C ALA A 393 -21.24 9.30 -6.38
N ALA A 394 -20.26 9.06 -7.24
CA ALA A 394 -20.49 8.65 -8.61
C ALA A 394 -21.33 7.37 -8.65
N VAL A 395 -22.41 7.41 -9.44
CA VAL A 395 -23.22 6.25 -9.77
C VAL A 395 -22.64 5.60 -11.01
N CYS A 396 -22.03 4.43 -10.83
CA CYS A 396 -21.46 3.63 -11.91
C CYS A 396 -22.44 2.53 -12.32
N ARG A 397 -22.42 2.13 -13.60
CA ARG A 397 -23.25 1.02 -14.10
C ARG A 397 -22.71 -0.36 -13.74
N VAL A 398 -21.46 -0.43 -13.29
CA VAL A 398 -20.80 -1.65 -12.83
C VAL A 398 -20.86 -1.74 -11.29
N PRO A 399 -20.89 -2.96 -10.72
CA PRO A 399 -20.78 -3.16 -9.28
C PRO A 399 -19.49 -2.54 -8.73
N LEU A 400 -19.66 -1.56 -7.85
CA LEU A 400 -18.57 -0.77 -7.28
C LEU A 400 -18.56 -0.92 -5.76
N VAL A 401 -17.41 -1.29 -5.20
CA VAL A 401 -17.19 -1.40 -3.76
C VAL A 401 -16.32 -0.24 -3.32
N ARG A 402 -16.75 0.49 -2.29
CA ARG A 402 -15.96 1.57 -1.68
C ARG A 402 -15.03 0.99 -0.63
N GLY A 403 -13.84 1.56 -0.52
CA GLY A 403 -12.83 1.12 0.44
C GLY A 403 -13.27 1.34 1.88
N GLU A 404 -13.15 0.28 2.68
CA GLU A 404 -13.25 0.37 4.14
C GLU A 404 -11.91 -0.06 4.73
N CYS A 405 -11.54 0.47 5.90
CA CYS A 405 -10.31 0.02 6.55
C CYS A 405 -10.42 -1.47 6.88
N LEU A 406 -9.37 -2.24 6.56
CA LEU A 406 -9.28 -3.69 6.71
C LEU A 406 -10.21 -4.54 5.83
N LEU A 407 -10.98 -3.94 4.91
CA LEU A 407 -11.72 -4.67 3.88
C LEU A 407 -10.76 -5.56 3.08
N LYS A 408 -11.12 -6.83 2.89
CA LYS A 408 -10.32 -7.76 2.09
C LYS A 408 -11.07 -8.24 0.87
N TYR A 409 -10.33 -8.45 -0.20
CA TYR A 409 -10.76 -9.22 -1.35
C TYR A 409 -9.83 -10.42 -1.52
N HIS A 410 -10.39 -11.62 -1.40
CA HIS A 410 -9.65 -12.85 -1.63
C HIS A 410 -9.61 -13.16 -3.12
N PHE A 411 -8.43 -13.52 -3.63
CA PHE A 411 -8.28 -14.11 -4.96
C PHE A 411 -8.23 -15.63 -4.88
N ARG A 412 -7.62 -16.13 -3.80
CA ARG A 412 -7.51 -17.56 -3.48
C ARG A 412 -7.69 -17.78 -1.97
N PRO A 413 -8.32 -18.89 -1.55
CA PRO A 413 -8.74 -20.04 -2.36
C PRO A 413 -10.01 -19.82 -3.19
N GLN A 414 -10.86 -18.88 -2.78
CA GLN A 414 -12.07 -18.49 -3.50
C GLN A 414 -12.09 -16.98 -3.66
N GLN A 415 -12.71 -16.50 -4.75
CA GLN A 415 -12.88 -15.07 -5.01
C GLN A 415 -14.08 -14.54 -4.23
N GLU A 416 -13.83 -13.74 -3.19
CA GLU A 416 -14.89 -13.19 -2.34
C GLU A 416 -14.44 -11.96 -1.54
N TRP A 417 -15.42 -11.15 -1.14
CA TRP A 417 -15.25 -10.04 -0.22
C TRP A 417 -15.33 -10.52 1.22
N GLN A 418 -14.37 -10.10 2.05
CA GLN A 418 -14.36 -10.38 3.48
C GLN A 418 -14.41 -9.06 4.27
N ARG A 419 -15.45 -8.90 5.11
CA ARG A 419 -15.68 -7.71 5.94
C ARG A 419 -15.54 -7.96 7.44
N ASP A 420 -15.15 -9.18 7.83
CA ASP A 420 -14.98 -9.63 9.21
C ASP A 420 -14.07 -8.73 10.06
N ALA A 421 -13.03 -8.18 9.43
CA ALA A 421 -12.02 -7.37 10.07
C ALA A 421 -12.28 -5.86 9.93
N VAL A 422 -13.33 -5.44 9.21
CA VAL A 422 -13.62 -4.02 8.99
C VAL A 422 -13.84 -3.33 10.32
N THR A 423 -13.17 -2.20 10.51
CA THR A 423 -13.23 -1.46 11.76
C THR A 423 -14.50 -0.64 11.84
N VAL A 424 -15.23 -0.83 12.94
CA VAL A 424 -16.38 -0.01 13.31
C VAL A 424 -15.95 0.86 14.50
N CYS A 425 -16.30 2.14 14.43
CA CYS A 425 -16.15 3.05 15.56
C CYS A 425 -17.49 3.10 16.29
N ASP A 426 -17.51 2.62 17.52
CA ASP A 426 -18.71 2.57 18.36
C ASP A 426 -18.47 3.42 19.62
N PRO A 427 -18.89 4.70 19.60
CA PRO A 427 -18.73 5.60 20.75
C PRO A 427 -19.44 5.09 22.00
N ASP A 428 -20.60 4.45 21.86
CA ASP A 428 -21.40 3.97 22.99
C ASP A 428 -20.66 2.84 23.71
N ALA A 429 -20.07 1.90 22.97
CA ALA A 429 -19.22 0.87 23.55
C ALA A 429 -18.01 1.45 24.30
N PHE A 430 -17.40 2.53 23.78
CA PHE A 430 -16.27 3.18 24.45
C PHE A 430 -16.66 3.87 25.76
N VAL A 431 -17.87 4.46 25.79
CA VAL A 431 -18.45 5.05 26.99
C VAL A 431 -18.77 3.95 28.00
N SER A 432 -19.46 2.89 27.61
CA SER A 432 -19.76 1.74 28.49
C SER A 432 -18.49 1.17 29.12
N GLU A 433 -17.43 0.95 28.35
CA GLU A 433 -16.15 0.47 28.87
C GLU A 433 -15.53 1.42 29.92
N ALA A 434 -15.67 2.75 29.75
CA ALA A 434 -15.19 3.70 30.75
C ALA A 434 -16.04 3.67 32.03
N LEU A 435 -17.35 3.47 31.90
CA LEU A 435 -18.26 3.40 33.04
C LEU A 435 -18.11 2.12 33.88
N GLU A 436 -17.54 1.06 33.31
CA GLU A 436 -17.18 -0.17 34.03
C GLU A 436 -15.97 0.00 34.97
N LEU A 437 -15.19 1.08 34.82
CA LEU A 437 -14.05 1.34 35.69
C LEU A 437 -14.51 1.69 37.12
N PRO A 438 -13.92 1.07 38.16
CA PRO A 438 -14.26 1.36 39.55
C PRO A 438 -14.14 2.85 39.86
N ASP A 439 -15.15 3.40 40.54
CA ASP A 439 -15.26 4.80 40.97
C ASP A 439 -15.19 5.85 39.85
N PHE A 440 -15.22 5.47 38.56
CA PHE A 440 -15.01 6.42 37.47
C PHE A 440 -16.04 7.55 37.46
N GLN A 441 -17.33 7.22 37.57
CA GLN A 441 -18.39 8.24 37.61
C GLN A 441 -18.23 9.19 38.80
N THR A 442 -17.95 8.65 39.99
CA THR A 442 -17.73 9.43 41.21
C THR A 442 -16.55 10.40 41.03
N ARG A 443 -15.42 9.91 40.52
CA ARG A 443 -14.22 10.74 40.28
C ARG A 443 -14.43 11.81 39.22
N VAL A 444 -15.15 11.49 38.15
CA VAL A 444 -15.51 12.48 37.11
C VAL A 444 -16.39 13.57 37.71
N GLN A 445 -17.34 13.22 38.59
CA GLN A 445 -18.18 14.19 39.28
C GLN A 445 -17.38 15.08 40.24
N GLU A 446 -16.51 14.50 41.08
CA GLU A 446 -15.59 15.26 41.95
C GLU A 446 -14.71 16.24 41.15
N CYS A 447 -14.22 15.81 39.99
CA CYS A 447 -13.42 16.64 39.09
C CYS A 447 -14.22 17.83 38.55
N LYS A 448 -15.46 17.60 38.08
CA LYS A 448 -16.35 18.66 37.58
C LYS A 448 -16.70 19.68 38.65
N GLU A 449 -16.98 19.23 39.87
CA GLU A 449 -17.25 20.11 41.02
C GLU A 449 -16.03 20.95 41.41
N SER A 450 -14.85 20.34 41.42
CA SER A 450 -13.59 21.05 41.71
C SER A 450 -13.26 22.11 40.65
N LEU A 451 -13.53 21.83 39.38
CA LEU A 451 -13.33 22.78 38.28
C LEU A 451 -14.31 23.95 38.34
N ALA A 452 -15.57 23.69 38.71
CA ALA A 452 -16.58 24.73 38.89
C ALA A 452 -16.32 25.64 40.11
N ALA A 453 -15.57 25.14 41.10
CA ALA A 453 -15.22 25.89 42.32
C ALA A 453 -14.02 26.84 42.15
N LEU A 454 -13.30 26.79 41.03
CA LEU A 454 -12.22 27.71 40.73
C LEU A 454 -12.80 29.08 40.30
N PRO A 455 -12.36 30.21 40.90
CA PRO A 455 -12.76 31.53 40.42
C PRO A 455 -12.26 31.73 38.98
N GLY A 456 -13.18 32.06 38.07
CA GLY A 456 -12.91 32.25 36.64
C GLY A 456 -12.12 33.50 36.29
#